data_AF-A0A957VBC1-F1
#
_entry.id   AF-A0A957VBC1-F1
#
_cell.length_a   1.000
_cell.length_b   1.000
_cell.length_c   1.000
_cell.angle_alpha   90.00
_cell.angle_beta   90.00
_cell.angle_gamma   90.00
#
_symmetry.space_group_name_H-M   'P 1'
#
loop_
_entity.id
_entity.type
_entity.pdbx_description
1 polymer ?
#
loop_
_entity_poly.entity_id
_entity_poly.type
_entity_poly.pdbx_seq_one_letter_code
_entity_poly.pdbx_strand_id
1 'polypeptide(L)'
;MEQPEVVQVGTARKGESGGSFWRRLLQSREFGVFLALVGLVILMRFLTPYFWKPDNIFNVLRGMSTIGIMAIGQTMIIITGGIDLSVGSVLAASAMITARLMYTGVVSPWVAVLIGL
;
A
#
# COMPACT_ATOMS: atom_id res chain seq x y z
N MET A 1 -46.97 42.03 30.23
CA MET A 1 -47.46 41.30 29.05
C MET A 1 -46.31 40.47 28.53
N GLU A 2 -46.13 39.30 29.14
CA GLU A 2 -45.11 38.32 28.80
C GLU A 2 -45.49 37.67 27.48
N GLN A 3 -44.58 37.67 26.50
CA GLN A 3 -44.80 36.94 25.25
C GLN A 3 -44.50 35.45 25.50
N PRO A 4 -45.34 34.52 25.03
CA PRO A 4 -45.10 33.10 25.25
C PRO A 4 -43.92 32.62 24.41
N GLU A 5 -42.97 31.97 25.07
CA GLU A 5 -41.83 31.29 24.48
C GLU A 5 -42.31 30.09 23.65
N VAL A 6 -42.13 30.16 22.33
CA VAL A 6 -42.52 29.09 21.41
C VAL A 6 -41.48 27.97 21.51
N VAL A 7 -41.78 26.94 22.30
CA VAL A 7 -40.97 25.72 22.40
C VAL A 7 -41.00 25.01 21.04
N GLN A 8 -39.91 25.15 20.27
CA GLN A 8 -39.73 24.40 19.04
C GLN A 8 -39.44 22.94 19.38
N VAL A 9 -40.47 22.10 19.24
CA VAL A 9 -40.37 20.64 19.36
C VAL A 9 -39.39 20.14 18.30
N GLY A 10 -38.23 19.69 18.75
CA GLY A 10 -37.17 19.15 17.91
C GLY A 10 -37.70 18.03 17.01
N THR A 11 -37.60 18.24 15.70
CA THR A 11 -37.88 17.21 14.70
C THR A 11 -36.81 16.12 14.81
N ALA A 12 -37.21 14.93 15.24
CA ALA A 12 -36.35 13.77 15.29
C ALA A 12 -35.79 13.48 13.88
N ARG A 13 -34.47 13.66 13.69
CA ARG A 13 -33.79 13.29 12.44
C ARG A 13 -33.82 11.76 12.29
N LYS A 14 -34.69 11.30 11.40
CA LYS A 14 -34.81 9.92 10.93
C LYS A 14 -33.43 9.42 10.46
N GLY A 15 -32.96 8.32 11.03
CA GLY A 15 -31.64 7.76 10.78
C GLY A 15 -31.43 7.30 9.33
N GLU A 16 -30.63 8.05 8.58
CA GLU A 16 -30.05 7.64 7.29
C GLU A 16 -28.66 7.01 7.51
N SER A 17 -28.62 5.89 8.23
CA SER A 17 -27.34 5.26 8.61
C SER A 17 -26.82 4.25 7.57
N GLY A 18 -27.68 3.73 6.68
CA GLY A 18 -27.31 2.64 5.77
C GLY A 18 -26.58 3.11 4.51
N GLY A 19 -27.17 4.05 3.75
CA GLY A 19 -26.63 4.47 2.46
C GLY A 19 -25.38 5.36 2.55
N SER A 20 -25.18 6.05 3.68
CA SER A 20 -24.07 6.99 3.87
C SER A 20 -22.73 6.28 4.06
N PHE A 21 -22.72 5.13 4.74
CA PHE A 21 -21.51 4.30 4.90
C PHE A 21 -21.06 3.69 3.57
N TRP A 22 -21.98 3.06 2.83
CA TRP A 22 -21.68 2.46 1.52
C TRP A 22 -21.22 3.49 0.49
N ARG A 23 -21.83 4.69 0.47
CA ARG A 23 -21.37 5.80 -0.39
C ARG A 23 -19.97 6.28 0.00
N ARG A 24 -19.68 6.44 1.30
CA ARG A 24 -18.35 6.83 1.78
C ARG A 24 -17.29 5.79 1.44
N LEU A 25 -17.62 4.50 1.57
CA LEU A 25 -16.73 3.41 1.20
C LEU A 25 -16.46 3.41 -0.30
N LEU A 26 -17.51 3.55 -1.14
CA LEU A 26 -17.39 3.61 -2.59
C LEU A 26 -16.68 4.88 -3.10
N GLN A 27 -16.76 6.00 -2.38
CA GLN A 27 -16.05 7.24 -2.70
C GLN A 27 -14.61 7.31 -2.16
N SER A 28 -14.20 6.35 -1.32
CA SER A 28 -12.85 6.32 -0.78
C SER A 28 -11.84 5.95 -1.86
N ARG A 29 -10.70 6.64 -1.89
CA ARG A 29 -9.64 6.37 -2.89
C ARG A 29 -9.06 4.98 -2.69
N GLU A 30 -9.00 4.55 -1.44
CA GLU A 30 -8.53 3.26 -0.96
C GLU A 30 -9.35 2.13 -1.57
N PHE A 31 -10.68 2.28 -1.62
CA PHE A 31 -11.56 1.30 -2.25
C PHE A 31 -11.33 1.21 -3.76
N GLY A 32 -11.08 2.33 -4.43
CA GLY A 32 -10.71 2.35 -5.85
C GLY A 32 -9.42 1.58 -6.13
N VAL A 33 -8.38 1.79 -5.32
CA VAL A 33 -7.10 1.06 -5.43
C VAL A 33 -7.29 -0.43 -5.13
N PHE A 34 -8.07 -0.78 -4.12
CA PHE A 34 -8.39 -2.17 -3.80
C PHE A 34 -9.12 -2.87 -4.95
N LEU A 35 -10.12 -2.21 -5.55
CA LEU A 35 -10.86 -2.77 -6.68
C LEU A 35 -9.96 -2.94 -7.92
N ALA A 36 -9.06 -1.99 -8.17
CA ALA A 36 -8.05 -2.10 -9.22
C ALA A 36 -7.10 -3.30 -8.98
N LEU A 37 -6.66 -3.52 -7.74
CA LEU A 37 -5.84 -4.67 -7.37
C LEU A 37 -6.57 -5.99 -7.61
N VAL A 38 -7.83 -6.10 -7.16
CA VAL A 38 -8.65 -7.31 -7.38
C VAL A 38 -8.82 -7.56 -8.89
N GLY A 39 -9.13 -6.52 -9.66
CA GLY A 39 -9.23 -6.61 -11.12
C GLY A 39 -7.92 -7.10 -11.75
N LEU A 40 -6.78 -6.55 -11.32
CA LEU A 40 -5.46 -6.97 -11.80
C LEU A 40 -5.17 -8.44 -11.48
N VAL A 41 -5.47 -8.92 -10.27
CA VAL A 41 -5.28 -10.32 -9.86
C VAL A 41 -6.13 -11.26 -10.71
N ILE A 42 -7.40 -10.91 -10.97
CA ILE A 42 -8.30 -11.69 -11.83
C ILE A 42 -7.77 -11.71 -13.27
N LEU A 43 -7.37 -10.55 -13.80
CA LEU A 43 -6.81 -10.44 -15.14
C LEU A 43 -5.55 -11.29 -15.30
N MET A 44 -4.62 -11.19 -14.35
CA MET A 44 -3.36 -11.95 -14.37
C MET A 44 -3.59 -13.46 -14.28
N ARG A 45 -4.63 -13.91 -13.58
CA ARG A 45 -5.02 -15.33 -13.57
C ARG A 45 -5.27 -15.88 -14.98
N PHE A 46 -5.86 -15.08 -15.87
CA PHE A 46 -6.17 -15.51 -17.24
C PHE A 46 -5.02 -15.23 -18.22
N LEU A 47 -4.27 -14.15 -18.04
CA LEU A 47 -3.19 -13.77 -18.95
C LEU A 47 -1.92 -14.62 -18.79
N THR A 48 -1.65 -15.18 -17.61
CA THR A 48 -0.44 -15.98 -17.38
C THR A 48 -0.75 -17.27 -16.60
N PRO A 49 -0.36 -18.44 -17.14
CA PRO A 49 -0.55 -19.72 -16.45
C PRO A 49 0.36 -19.89 -15.23
N TYR A 50 1.30 -18.96 -15.00
CA TYR A 50 2.24 -19.01 -13.89
C TYR A 50 1.76 -18.26 -12.64
N PHE A 51 0.77 -17.36 -12.78
CA PHE A 51 0.41 -16.43 -11.71
C PHE A 51 -0.06 -17.11 -10.42
N TRP A 52 -0.84 -18.19 -10.53
CA TRP A 52 -1.36 -18.95 -9.38
C TRP A 52 -0.45 -20.10 -8.93
N LYS A 53 0.74 -20.27 -9.53
CA LYS A 53 1.67 -21.30 -9.05
C LYS A 53 2.12 -20.95 -7.62
N PRO A 54 2.19 -21.92 -6.69
CA PRO A 54 2.64 -21.67 -5.32
C PRO A 54 3.97 -20.92 -5.27
N ASP A 55 4.94 -21.29 -6.12
CA ASP A 55 6.23 -20.61 -6.21
C ASP A 55 6.08 -19.13 -6.55
N ASN A 56 5.22 -18.77 -7.50
CA ASN A 56 4.98 -17.39 -7.87
C ASN A 56 4.29 -16.61 -6.73
N ILE A 57 3.32 -17.23 -6.08
CA ILE A 57 2.65 -16.64 -4.90
C ILE A 57 3.67 -16.38 -3.80
N PHE A 58 4.49 -17.38 -3.43
CA PHE A 58 5.53 -17.21 -2.41
C PHE A 58 6.62 -16.22 -2.82
N ASN A 59 6.96 -16.11 -4.11
CA ASN A 59 7.91 -15.10 -4.60
C ASN A 59 7.37 -13.69 -4.42
N VAL A 60 6.11 -13.45 -4.82
CA VAL A 60 5.45 -12.16 -4.61
C VAL A 60 5.32 -11.84 -3.13
N LEU A 61 4.84 -12.79 -2.32
CA LEU A 61 4.67 -12.59 -0.88
C LEU A 61 6.01 -12.31 -0.19
N ARG A 62 7.09 -13.01 -0.54
CA ARG A 62 8.43 -12.74 0.00
C ARG A 62 8.92 -11.34 -0.38
N GLY A 63 8.77 -10.94 -1.64
CA GLY A 63 9.13 -9.58 -2.08
C GLY A 63 8.35 -8.49 -1.33
N MET A 64 7.04 -8.69 -1.16
CA MET A 64 6.19 -7.75 -0.42
C MET A 64 6.44 -7.79 1.09
N SER A 65 6.88 -8.92 1.66
CA SER A 65 7.21 -9.02 3.08
C SER A 65 8.37 -8.11 3.46
N THR A 66 9.42 -8.03 2.64
CA THR A 66 10.54 -7.10 2.86
C THR A 66 10.07 -5.65 2.90
N ILE A 67 9.26 -5.24 1.92
CA ILE A 67 8.69 -3.89 1.86
C ILE A 67 7.73 -3.63 3.02
N GLY A 68 6.91 -4.61 3.40
CA GLY A 68 5.98 -4.51 4.52
C GLY A 68 6.68 -4.31 5.87
N ILE A 69 7.74 -5.09 6.15
CA ILE A 69 8.55 -4.94 7.37
C ILE A 69 9.20 -3.56 7.40
N MET A 70 9.77 -3.09 6.29
CA MET A 70 10.32 -1.74 6.18
C MET A 70 9.25 -0.67 6.45
N ALA A 71 8.05 -0.81 5.87
CA ALA A 71 6.95 0.14 6.05
C ALA A 71 6.50 0.29 7.51
N ILE A 72 6.52 -0.80 8.30
CA ILE A 72 6.24 -0.75 9.74
C ILE A 72 7.27 0.14 10.46
N GLY A 73 8.57 -0.04 10.16
CA GLY A 73 9.63 0.82 10.69
C GLY A 73 9.47 2.28 10.29
N GLN A 74 9.15 2.54 9.01
CA GLN A 74 8.90 3.89 8.50
C GLN A 74 7.69 4.56 9.17
N THR A 75 6.65 3.79 9.51
CA THR A 75 5.47 4.31 10.21
C THR A 75 5.84 4.88 11.58
N MET A 76 6.72 4.21 12.33
CA MET A 76 7.20 4.72 13.62
C MET A 76 7.93 6.06 13.46
N ILE A 77 8.73 6.21 12.41
CA ILE A 77 9.49 7.44 12.15
C ILE A 77 8.55 8.60 11.80
N ILE A 78 7.55 8.34 10.95
CA ILE A 78 6.51 9.32 10.60
C ILE A 78 5.75 9.78 11.85
N ILE A 79 5.39 8.86 12.74
CA ILE A 79 4.70 9.19 14.01
C ILE A 79 5.57 10.10 14.89
N THR A 80 6.89 9.90 14.91
CA THR A 80 7.82 10.77 15.65
C THR A 80 8.07 12.13 14.98
N GLY A 81 7.41 12.43 13.86
CA GLY A 81 7.57 13.69 13.11
C GLY A 81 8.78 13.73 12.18
N GLY A 82 9.42 12.58 11.95
CA GLY A 82 10.52 12.43 10.99
C GLY A 82 10.01 12.14 9.58
N ILE A 83 10.76 12.60 8.58
CA ILE A 83 10.59 12.18 7.18
C ILE A 83 11.79 11.30 6.85
N ASP A 84 11.65 9.99 7.03
CA ASP A 84 12.73 9.06 6.69
C ASP A 84 12.69 8.70 5.21
N LEU A 85 13.57 9.34 4.44
CA LEU A 85 13.80 9.02 3.03
C LEU A 85 15.02 8.10 2.84
N SER A 86 15.74 7.78 3.92
CA SER A 86 17.02 7.06 3.87
C SER A 86 16.84 5.61 3.46
N VAL A 87 15.80 4.92 3.94
CA VAL A 87 15.51 3.54 3.55
C VAL A 87 15.21 3.42 2.06
N GLY A 88 14.50 4.40 1.49
CA GLY A 88 14.22 4.45 0.06
C GLY A 88 15.48 4.68 -0.79
N SER A 89 16.34 5.63 -0.39
CA SER A 89 17.55 5.96 -1.14
C SER A 89 18.62 4.86 -1.05
N VAL A 90 18.79 4.23 0.11
CA VAL A 90 19.70 3.09 0.29
C VAL A 90 19.23 1.89 -0.53
N LEU A 91 17.93 1.59 -0.53
CA LEU A 91 17.36 0.51 -1.34
C LEU A 91 17.53 0.76 -2.85
N ALA A 92 17.32 1.99 -3.30
CA ALA A 92 17.53 2.34 -4.70
C ALA A 92 19.02 2.26 -5.11
N ALA A 93 19.93 2.76 -4.28
CA ALA A 93 21.37 2.73 -4.55
C ALA A 93 21.93 1.30 -4.57
N SER A 94 21.62 0.49 -3.56
CA SER A 94 22.01 -0.93 -3.50
C SER A 94 21.51 -1.72 -4.70
N ALA A 95 20.22 -1.58 -5.04
CA ALA A 95 19.63 -2.23 -6.20
C ALA A 95 20.30 -1.80 -7.52
N MET A 96 20.53 -0.49 -7.71
CA MET A 96 21.13 0.04 -8.93
C MET A 96 22.59 -0.41 -9.09
N ILE A 97 23.39 -0.34 -8.02
CA ILE A 97 24.80 -0.75 -8.05
C ILE A 97 24.88 -2.26 -8.36
N THR A 98 24.10 -3.07 -7.65
CA THR A 98 24.06 -4.53 -7.87
C THR A 98 23.65 -4.87 -9.30
N ALA A 99 22.54 -4.29 -9.77
CA ALA A 99 22.03 -4.54 -11.12
C ALA A 99 23.03 -4.09 -12.19
N ARG A 100 23.69 -2.93 -11.99
CA ARG A 100 24.68 -2.43 -12.94
C ARG A 100 25.90 -3.33 -13.03
N LEU A 101 26.42 -3.80 -11.89
CA LEU A 101 27.57 -4.70 -11.84
C LEU A 101 27.26 -6.07 -12.45
N MET A 102 26.06 -6.60 -12.21
CA MET A 102 25.60 -7.83 -12.86
C MET A 102 25.41 -7.65 -14.36
N TYR A 103 24.90 -6.49 -14.80
CA TYR A 103 24.67 -6.20 -16.21
C TYR A 103 25.97 -6.02 -17.01
N THR A 104 26.96 -5.33 -16.45
CA THR A 104 28.24 -5.10 -17.14
C THR A 104 29.13 -6.34 -17.16
N GLY A 105 28.86 -7.34 -16.31
CA GLY A 105 29.62 -8.58 -16.24
C GLY A 105 31.07 -8.41 -15.76
N VAL A 106 31.42 -7.24 -15.23
CA VAL A 106 32.79 -6.91 -14.80
C VAL A 106 33.22 -7.71 -13.58
N VAL A 107 32.26 -8.06 -12.72
CA VAL A 107 32.48 -8.87 -11.51
C VAL A 107 31.54 -10.08 -11.52
N SER A 108 31.92 -11.13 -10.79
CA SER A 108 31.02 -12.29 -10.63
C SER A 108 29.72 -11.88 -9.91
N PRO A 109 28.58 -12.56 -10.16
CA PRO A 109 27.31 -12.23 -9.51
C PRO A 109 27.38 -12.23 -7.99
N TRP A 110 28.18 -13.12 -7.39
CA TRP A 110 28.37 -13.18 -5.95
C TRP A 110 29.06 -11.93 -5.40
N VAL A 111 30.09 -11.43 -6.10
CA VAL A 111 30.79 -10.19 -5.72
C VAL A 111 29.88 -8.97 -5.91
N ALA A 112 29.06 -8.95 -6.97
CA ALA A 112 28.07 -7.89 -7.17
C ALA A 112 27.06 -7.83 -6.01
N VAL A 113 26.57 -8.98 -5.53
CA VAL A 113 25.68 -9.06 -4.36
C VAL A 113 26.35 -8.54 -3.10
N LEU A 114 27.61 -8.93 -2.84
CA LEU A 114 28.35 -8.47 -1.66
C LEU A 114 28.60 -6.97 -1.64
N ILE A 115 28.75 -6.34 -2.80
CA ILE A 115 28.93 -4.88 -2.91
C ILE A 115 27.61 -4.13 -2.66
N GLY A 116 26.49 -4.73 -3.01
CA GLY A 116 25.16 -4.12 -2.85
C GLY A 116 24.47 -4.39 -1.51
N LEU A 117 25.03 -5.27 -0.68
CA LEU A 117 24.57 -5.57 0.68
C LEU A 117 25.11 -4.54 1.68
#